data_AF-A0A944VN67-F1
#
_entry.id   AF-A0A944VN67-F1
#
_cell.length_a   1.000
_cell.length_b   1.000
_cell.length_c   1.000
_cell.angle_alpha   90.00
_cell.angle_beta   90.00
_cell.angle_gamma   90.00
#
_symmetry.space_group_name_H-M   'P 1'
#
loop_
_entity.id
_entity.type
_entity.pdbx_description
1 polymer ?
#
loop_
_entity_poly.entity_id
_entity_poly.type
_entity_poly.pdbx_seq_one_letter_code
_entity_poly.pdbx_strand_id
1 'polypeptide(L)'
;MIISGFFGSINVTDPKEADIILDDIIDSGATKRKYKALYPRKKFITLFEKDKKVDWVNFPFEKNINEDQSDTVVRLLQIIGEDPNREGLLETPRRYLSAFEEFLNPPTFNMTTFAAEKTDEMIVQLDIPFYSFCEHHLLPFFGKGYIAYIPHKKIVGLSKLARTLETFSRRLQNQERITNQVADYLQENLEAKGVAVVLKARHLCMEMRGVKTSDTNTVTSKLLGYFKKDERTRAEFLNLIGNHRN
;
A
#
# COMPACT_ATOMS: atom_id res chain seq x y z
N MET A 1 28.88 25.65 -6.52
CA MET A 1 29.20 25.34 -7.94
C MET A 1 28.57 24.01 -8.39
N ILE A 2 27.25 23.86 -8.23
CA ILE A 2 26.42 22.77 -8.78
C ILE A 2 25.24 23.36 -9.61
N ILE A 3 25.03 24.68 -9.53
CA ILE A 3 23.77 25.35 -9.95
C ILE A 3 23.74 25.75 -11.42
N SER A 4 24.89 25.99 -12.06
CA SER A 4 24.94 26.31 -13.50
C SER A 4 24.22 25.24 -14.34
N GLY A 5 24.30 23.97 -13.93
CA GLY A 5 23.59 22.86 -14.59
C GLY A 5 22.10 22.78 -14.28
N PHE A 6 21.60 23.34 -13.18
CA PHE A 6 20.19 23.21 -12.77
C PHE A 6 19.27 24.24 -13.45
N PHE A 7 19.80 25.41 -13.81
CA PHE A 7 19.04 26.51 -14.44
C PHE A 7 19.60 26.96 -15.79
N GLY A 8 20.60 26.27 -16.36
CA GLY A 8 21.28 26.71 -17.58
C GLY A 8 21.95 28.09 -17.45
N SER A 9 22.32 28.46 -16.23
CA SER A 9 22.80 29.81 -15.91
C SER A 9 24.32 29.92 -16.01
N ILE A 10 24.80 31.09 -16.41
CA ILE A 10 26.23 31.44 -16.44
C ILE A 10 26.64 31.96 -15.05
N ASN A 11 27.74 31.43 -14.51
CA ASN A 11 28.29 31.92 -13.25
C ASN A 11 29.05 33.23 -13.48
N VAL A 12 28.70 34.29 -12.75
CA VAL A 12 29.42 35.58 -12.75
C VAL A 12 30.03 35.83 -11.38
N THR A 13 31.17 36.53 -11.35
CA THR A 13 31.91 36.82 -10.11
C THR A 13 31.51 38.16 -9.48
N ASP A 14 30.92 39.09 -10.23
CA ASP A 14 30.40 40.35 -9.71
C ASP A 14 28.88 40.22 -9.41
N PRO A 15 28.44 40.43 -8.15
CA PRO A 15 27.02 40.43 -7.78
C PRO A 15 26.14 41.40 -8.58
N LYS A 16 26.71 42.47 -9.15
CA LYS A 16 25.96 43.42 -9.99
C LYS A 16 25.52 42.81 -11.30
N GLU A 17 26.37 41.94 -11.87
CA GLU A 17 26.16 41.24 -13.13
C GLU A 17 25.18 40.05 -12.98
N ALA A 18 24.92 39.60 -11.75
CA ALA A 18 24.06 38.45 -11.49
C ALA A 18 22.57 38.83 -11.53
N ASP A 19 21.75 38.10 -12.27
CA ASP A 19 20.28 38.23 -12.22
C ASP A 19 19.68 37.66 -10.92
N ILE A 20 20.30 36.57 -10.45
CA ILE A 20 19.90 35.84 -9.24
C ILE A 20 21.15 35.66 -8.38
N ILE A 21 21.02 35.95 -7.08
CA ILE A 21 22.04 35.63 -6.09
C ILE A 21 21.57 34.40 -5.33
N LEU A 22 22.37 33.34 -5.40
CA LEU A 22 22.15 32.13 -4.65
C LEU A 22 22.68 32.31 -3.22
N ASP A 23 21.79 32.15 -2.25
CA ASP A 23 22.12 32.20 -0.82
C ASP A 23 22.85 30.91 -0.39
N ASP A 24 23.29 30.85 0.87
CA ASP A 24 23.94 29.71 1.51
C ASP A 24 23.20 28.39 1.21
N ILE A 25 23.93 27.27 1.13
CA ILE A 25 23.34 25.94 0.91
C ILE A 25 22.25 25.67 1.95
N ILE A 26 22.47 26.03 3.21
CA ILE A 26 21.46 26.01 4.27
C ILE A 26 21.12 27.47 4.57
N ASP A 27 19.88 27.90 4.33
CA ASP A 27 19.49 29.31 4.55
C ASP A 27 19.60 29.71 6.03
N SER A 28 20.77 30.25 6.40
CA SER A 28 21.04 30.86 7.69
C SER A 28 20.44 32.28 7.79
N GLY A 29 19.97 32.81 6.66
CA GLY A 29 19.59 34.19 6.43
C GLY A 29 20.76 35.18 6.49
N ALA A 30 22.00 34.73 6.70
CA ALA A 30 23.14 35.62 6.89
C ALA A 30 23.50 36.38 5.60
N THR A 31 23.54 35.68 4.46
CA THR A 31 23.88 36.29 3.17
C THR A 31 22.76 37.22 2.69
N LYS A 32 21.49 36.81 2.75
CA LYS A 32 20.36 37.74 2.51
C LYS A 32 20.40 38.97 3.41
N ARG A 33 20.63 38.82 4.73
CA ARG A 33 20.74 39.98 5.64
C ARG A 33 21.88 40.92 5.24
N LYS A 34 23.05 40.37 4.88
CA LYS A 34 24.23 41.14 4.48
C LYS A 34 24.04 41.91 3.18
N TYR A 35 23.44 41.29 2.16
CA TYR A 35 23.44 41.83 0.80
C TYR A 35 22.12 42.47 0.36
N LYS A 36 21.01 42.27 1.08
CA LYS A 36 19.72 42.90 0.74
C LYS A 36 19.74 44.43 0.82
N ALA A 37 20.54 45.00 1.73
CA ALA A 37 20.72 46.45 1.81
C ALA A 37 21.47 47.01 0.59
N LEU A 38 22.44 46.26 0.07
CA LEU A 38 23.28 46.65 -1.07
C LEU A 38 22.57 46.42 -2.41
N TYR A 39 21.73 45.39 -2.49
CA TYR A 39 21.07 44.95 -3.72
C TYR A 39 19.56 44.72 -3.51
N PRO A 40 18.79 45.76 -3.19
CA PRO A 40 17.40 45.63 -2.74
C PRO A 40 16.44 45.08 -3.79
N ARG A 41 16.80 45.18 -5.07
CA ARG A 41 15.99 44.70 -6.22
C ARG A 41 16.37 43.29 -6.68
N LYS A 42 17.47 42.70 -6.19
CA LYS A 42 17.89 41.36 -6.61
C LYS A 42 17.08 40.31 -5.84
N LYS A 43 16.68 39.25 -6.55
CA LYS A 43 15.97 38.12 -5.94
C LYS A 43 17.00 37.16 -5.33
N PHE A 44 16.83 36.89 -4.04
CA PHE A 44 17.62 35.89 -3.31
C PHE A 44 16.85 34.58 -3.33
N ILE A 45 17.49 33.53 -3.82
CA ILE A 45 16.93 32.18 -3.88
C ILE A 45 17.82 31.27 -3.03
N THR A 46 17.18 30.52 -2.13
CA THR A 46 17.82 29.51 -1.29
C THR A 46 17.65 28.16 -1.96
N LEU A 47 18.67 27.29 -1.85
CA LEU A 47 18.54 25.91 -2.36
C LEU A 47 17.72 25.05 -1.41
N PHE A 48 17.88 25.30 -0.11
CA PHE A 48 17.17 24.61 0.94
C PHE A 48 16.75 25.59 2.02
N GLU A 49 15.47 25.57 2.40
CA GLU A 49 14.98 26.35 3.53
C GLU A 49 15.15 25.53 4.81
N LYS A 50 15.89 26.09 5.78
CA LYS A 50 15.90 25.53 7.13
C LYS A 50 14.57 25.88 7.79
N ASP A 51 13.69 24.90 7.93
CA ASP A 51 12.45 25.09 8.67
C ASP A 51 12.79 25.36 10.13
N LYS A 52 12.33 26.50 10.65
CA LYS A 52 12.62 26.92 12.03
C LYS A 52 11.94 26.02 13.07
N LYS A 53 11.02 25.15 12.67
CA LYS A 53 10.30 24.22 13.55
C LYS A 53 10.97 22.85 13.69
N VAL A 54 11.94 22.53 12.85
CA VAL A 54 12.67 21.24 12.87
C VAL A 54 14.18 21.46 12.76
N ASP A 55 14.98 20.60 13.37
CA ASP A 55 16.45 20.69 13.32
C ASP A 55 17.04 20.26 11.96
N TRP A 56 16.20 19.91 10.99
CA TRP A 56 16.58 19.35 9.69
C TRP A 56 16.23 20.29 8.52
N VAL A 57 16.85 20.03 7.37
CA VAL A 57 16.64 20.77 6.12
C VAL A 57 15.41 20.20 5.41
N ASN A 58 14.37 21.01 5.18
CA ASN A 58 13.25 20.59 4.34
C ASN A 58 13.71 20.63 2.87
N PHE A 59 13.74 19.48 2.23
CA PHE A 59 14.04 19.42 0.81
C PHE A 59 12.86 19.98 0.01
N PRO A 60 13.08 20.62 -1.17
CA PRO A 60 12.01 21.18 -1.99
C PRO A 60 10.92 20.18 -2.44
N PHE A 61 11.16 18.88 -2.25
CA PHE A 61 10.24 17.79 -2.54
C PHE A 61 9.61 17.15 -1.31
N GLU A 62 10.00 17.59 -0.11
CA GLU A 62 9.36 17.21 1.14
C GLU A 62 8.23 18.21 1.42
N LYS A 63 7.14 18.06 0.65
CA LYS A 63 5.90 18.79 0.93
C LYS A 63 5.21 18.19 2.15
N ASN A 64 4.32 18.96 2.77
CA ASN A 64 3.42 18.39 3.79
C ASN A 64 2.64 17.23 3.18
N ILE A 65 2.44 16.15 3.95
CA ILE A 65 1.68 14.95 3.50
C ILE A 65 0.29 15.30 2.93
N ASN A 66 -0.31 16.41 3.38
CA ASN A 66 -1.64 16.86 2.96
C ASN A 66 -1.63 17.69 1.65
N GLU A 67 -0.47 17.99 1.09
CA GLU A 67 -0.34 18.70 -0.19
C GLU A 67 -0.20 17.72 -1.36
N ASP A 68 -0.41 18.18 -2.59
CA ASP A 68 -0.28 17.36 -3.79
C ASP A 68 1.14 16.78 -3.96
N GLN A 69 1.22 15.45 -3.89
CA GLN A 69 2.44 14.65 -4.02
C GLN A 69 2.68 14.12 -5.44
N SER A 70 1.90 14.56 -6.44
CA SER A 70 1.97 14.05 -7.81
C SER A 70 3.37 14.19 -8.44
N ASP A 71 4.16 15.18 -8.02
CA ASP A 71 5.54 15.35 -8.48
C ASP A 71 6.44 14.15 -8.15
N THR A 72 6.14 13.39 -7.09
CA THR A 72 6.86 12.15 -6.77
C THR A 72 6.68 11.12 -7.88
N VAL A 73 5.47 10.98 -8.42
CA VAL A 73 5.19 10.04 -9.51
C VAL A 73 5.72 10.56 -10.84
N VAL A 74 5.69 11.88 -11.07
CA VAL A 74 6.36 12.50 -12.23
C VAL A 74 7.85 12.15 -12.24
N ARG A 75 8.52 12.27 -11.08
CA ARG A 75 9.93 11.89 -10.94
C ARG A 75 10.14 10.41 -11.17
N LEU A 76 9.27 9.55 -10.65
CA LEU A 76 9.33 8.11 -10.93
C LEU A 76 9.28 7.84 -12.43
N LEU A 77 8.37 8.47 -13.17
CA LEU A 77 8.27 8.34 -14.63
C LEU A 77 9.57 8.77 -15.32
N GLN A 78 10.14 9.92 -14.94
CA GLN A 78 11.42 10.38 -15.48
C GLN A 78 12.57 9.41 -15.20
N ILE A 79 12.63 8.85 -13.99
CA ILE A 79 13.67 7.89 -13.58
C ILE A 79 13.60 6.61 -14.42
N ILE A 80 12.40 6.15 -14.79
CA ILE A 80 12.23 4.98 -15.65
C ILE A 80 12.33 5.29 -17.15
N GLY A 81 12.71 6.53 -17.52
CA GLY A 81 12.96 6.94 -18.90
C GLY A 81 11.72 7.39 -19.69
N GLU A 82 10.61 7.65 -19.00
CA GLU A 82 9.37 8.11 -19.64
C GLU A 82 9.28 9.64 -19.74
N ASP A 83 8.57 10.14 -20.76
CA ASP A 83 8.20 11.56 -20.87
C ASP A 83 6.86 11.81 -20.15
N PRO A 84 6.85 12.49 -18.99
CA PRO A 84 5.61 12.76 -18.25
C PRO A 84 4.64 13.68 -18.99
N ASN A 85 5.11 14.40 -20.03
CA ASN A 85 4.28 15.33 -20.80
C ASN A 85 3.53 14.63 -21.95
N ARG A 86 3.76 13.33 -22.20
CA ARG A 86 2.96 12.65 -23.22
C ARG A 86 1.50 12.57 -22.79
N GLU A 87 0.60 12.67 -23.76
CA GLU A 87 -0.86 12.74 -23.56
C GLU A 87 -1.38 11.64 -22.60
N GLY A 88 -0.93 10.39 -22.75
CA GLY A 88 -1.31 9.30 -21.84
C GLY A 88 -0.76 9.36 -20.40
N LEU A 89 0.28 10.16 -20.12
CA LEU A 89 0.92 10.26 -18.80
C LEU A 89 0.59 11.51 -18.00
N LEU A 90 0.00 12.55 -18.61
CA LEU A 90 -0.31 13.82 -17.94
C LEU A 90 -1.06 13.61 -16.61
N GLU A 91 -2.09 12.75 -16.63
CA GLU A 91 -2.93 12.45 -15.47
C GLU A 91 -2.47 11.19 -14.68
N THR A 92 -1.43 10.50 -15.14
CA THR A 92 -0.95 9.27 -14.49
C THR A 92 -0.48 9.50 -13.06
N PRO A 93 0.25 10.58 -12.71
CA PRO A 93 0.62 10.87 -11.33
C PRO A 93 -0.56 10.89 -10.36
N ARG A 94 -1.61 11.63 -10.71
CA ARG A 94 -2.82 11.75 -9.90
C ARG A 94 -3.56 10.42 -9.80
N ARG A 95 -3.74 9.72 -10.93
CA ARG A 95 -4.41 8.41 -10.96
C ARG A 95 -3.66 7.35 -10.15
N TYR A 96 -2.33 7.36 -10.21
CA TYR A 96 -1.48 6.43 -9.48
C TYR A 96 -1.66 6.60 -7.96
N LEU A 97 -1.54 7.84 -7.46
CA LEU A 97 -1.73 8.13 -6.04
C LEU A 97 -3.16 7.81 -5.57
N SER A 98 -4.15 8.21 -6.35
CA SER A 98 -5.56 7.94 -6.05
C SER A 98 -5.87 6.44 -6.01
N ALA A 99 -5.24 5.63 -6.87
CA ALA A 99 -5.40 4.18 -6.84
C ALA A 99 -4.85 3.55 -5.55
N PHE A 100 -3.71 4.03 -5.04
CA PHE A 100 -3.16 3.57 -3.75
C PHE A 100 -4.04 4.03 -2.58
N GLU A 101 -4.51 5.27 -2.60
CA GLU A 101 -5.42 5.79 -1.57
C GLU A 101 -6.73 5.01 -1.52
N GLU A 102 -7.35 4.74 -2.67
CA GLU A 102 -8.57 3.94 -2.75
C GLU A 102 -8.33 2.50 -2.29
N PHE A 103 -7.21 1.90 -2.70
CA PHE A 103 -6.95 0.50 -2.40
C PHE A 103 -6.62 0.28 -0.93
N LEU A 104 -5.76 1.11 -0.34
CA LEU A 104 -5.23 0.95 1.02
C LEU A 104 -6.18 1.45 2.13
N ASN A 105 -7.34 2.00 1.76
CA ASN A 105 -8.39 2.41 2.68
C ASN A 105 -9.60 1.48 2.58
N PRO A 106 -9.54 0.24 3.11
CA PRO A 106 -10.68 -0.65 3.10
C PRO A 106 -11.87 -0.05 3.85
N PRO A 107 -13.11 -0.28 3.39
CA PRO A 107 -14.29 0.18 4.10
C PRO A 107 -14.37 -0.45 5.48
N THR A 108 -14.71 0.35 6.49
CA THR A 108 -15.07 -0.16 7.81
C THR A 108 -16.34 -0.98 7.73
N PHE A 109 -16.41 -2.11 8.43
CA PHE A 109 -17.63 -2.89 8.50
C PHE A 109 -17.88 -3.38 9.93
N ASN A 110 -19.16 -3.57 10.24
CA ASN A 110 -19.59 -4.19 11.48
C ASN A 110 -19.81 -5.69 11.27
N MET A 111 -19.32 -6.49 12.21
CA MET A 111 -19.54 -7.93 12.24
C MET A 111 -20.98 -8.23 12.66
N THR A 112 -21.89 -8.36 11.69
CA THR A 112 -23.29 -8.71 11.96
C THR A 112 -23.41 -10.21 12.19
N THR A 113 -23.88 -10.60 13.36
CA THR A 113 -24.09 -11.99 13.76
C THR A 113 -25.53 -12.26 14.16
N PHE A 114 -25.97 -13.50 13.97
CA PHE A 114 -27.29 -14.02 14.31
C PHE A 114 -27.16 -15.20 15.27
N ALA A 115 -28.25 -15.58 15.94
CA ALA A 115 -28.27 -16.81 16.73
C ALA A 115 -28.02 -18.02 15.83
N ALA A 116 -27.28 -19.02 16.30
CA ALA A 116 -26.93 -20.17 15.47
C ALA A 116 -28.11 -21.11 15.15
N GLU A 117 -29.29 -20.95 15.77
CA GLU A 117 -30.49 -21.77 15.51
C GLU A 117 -30.23 -23.28 15.50
N LYS A 118 -29.40 -23.77 16.44
CA LYS A 118 -28.93 -25.17 16.55
C LYS A 118 -28.02 -25.65 15.40
N THR A 119 -27.59 -24.77 14.50
CA THR A 119 -26.57 -25.08 13.49
C THR A 119 -25.25 -25.39 14.18
N ASP A 120 -24.79 -26.63 14.03
CA ASP A 120 -23.52 -27.13 14.56
C ASP A 120 -22.59 -27.70 13.49
N GLU A 121 -23.02 -27.70 12.23
CA GLU A 121 -22.24 -28.07 11.05
C GLU A 121 -21.34 -26.93 10.54
N MET A 122 -20.32 -27.27 9.75
CA MET A 122 -19.44 -26.25 9.16
C MET A 122 -20.16 -25.41 8.11
N ILE A 123 -19.94 -24.10 8.15
CA ILE A 123 -20.37 -23.16 7.12
C ILE A 123 -19.14 -22.76 6.32
N VAL A 124 -19.19 -22.95 5.00
CA VAL A 124 -18.06 -22.74 4.09
C VAL A 124 -18.43 -21.75 3.00
N GLN A 125 -17.59 -20.75 2.78
CA GLN A 125 -17.64 -19.87 1.62
C GLN A 125 -16.37 -20.06 0.78
N LEU A 126 -16.58 -20.51 -0.46
CA LEU A 126 -15.53 -20.83 -1.41
C LEU A 126 -15.34 -19.68 -2.39
N ASP A 127 -14.16 -19.64 -3.00
CA ASP A 127 -13.85 -18.77 -4.13
C ASP A 127 -14.05 -17.26 -3.90
N ILE A 128 -13.80 -16.78 -2.68
CA ILE A 128 -13.87 -15.35 -2.35
C ILE A 128 -12.70 -14.63 -3.04
N PRO A 129 -12.95 -13.76 -4.03
CA PRO A 129 -11.85 -13.07 -4.71
C PRO A 129 -11.18 -12.08 -3.75
N PHE A 130 -9.85 -11.99 -3.82
CA PHE A 130 -9.10 -10.97 -3.11
C PHE A 130 -7.91 -10.47 -3.93
N TYR A 131 -7.54 -9.23 -3.66
CA TYR A 131 -6.39 -8.53 -4.23
C TYR A 131 -5.60 -7.93 -3.09
N SER A 132 -4.29 -7.79 -3.25
CA SER A 132 -3.40 -7.14 -2.30
C SER A 132 -2.12 -6.66 -2.99
N PHE A 133 -1.31 -5.87 -2.30
CA PHE A 133 0.03 -5.49 -2.75
C PHE A 133 1.08 -6.17 -1.90
N CYS A 134 2.07 -6.79 -2.53
CA CYS A 134 3.20 -7.38 -1.84
C CYS A 134 4.05 -6.26 -1.23
N GLU A 135 4.21 -6.26 0.09
CA GLU A 135 4.94 -5.21 0.82
C GLU A 135 6.41 -5.07 0.37
N HIS A 136 7.01 -6.13 -0.18
CA HIS A 136 8.40 -6.12 -0.63
C HIS A 136 8.62 -5.42 -1.97
N HIS A 137 7.60 -5.34 -2.83
CA HIS A 137 7.76 -4.89 -4.21
C HIS A 137 6.71 -3.88 -4.66
N LEU A 138 5.67 -3.63 -3.84
CA LEU A 138 4.48 -2.86 -4.21
C LEU A 138 3.82 -3.35 -5.51
N LEU A 139 3.98 -4.64 -5.81
CA LEU A 139 3.35 -5.30 -6.95
C LEU A 139 2.14 -6.11 -6.48
N PRO A 140 1.06 -6.16 -7.27
CA PRO A 140 -0.12 -6.91 -6.90
C PRO A 140 0.14 -8.42 -6.72
N PHE A 141 -0.56 -9.00 -5.75
CA PHE A 141 -0.86 -10.43 -5.73
C PHE A 141 -2.35 -10.61 -5.49
N PHE A 142 -2.93 -11.64 -6.10
CA PHE A 142 -4.38 -11.81 -6.13
C PHE A 142 -4.75 -13.26 -6.30
N GLY A 143 -5.96 -13.60 -5.86
CA GLY A 143 -6.42 -14.96 -5.90
C GLY A 143 -7.75 -15.16 -5.21
N LYS A 144 -7.92 -16.34 -4.63
CA LYS A 144 -9.16 -16.77 -4.00
C LYS A 144 -8.92 -17.21 -2.56
N GLY A 145 -9.85 -16.83 -1.69
CA GLY A 145 -9.94 -17.30 -0.32
C GLY A 145 -11.06 -18.32 -0.15
N TYR A 146 -10.79 -19.30 0.69
CA TYR A 146 -11.70 -20.36 1.11
C TYR A 146 -11.80 -20.28 2.63
N ILE A 147 -12.97 -19.92 3.13
CA ILE A 147 -13.18 -19.65 4.55
C ILE A 147 -14.28 -20.55 5.07
N ALA A 148 -13.99 -21.28 6.14
CA ALA A 148 -14.94 -22.08 6.88
C ALA A 148 -14.92 -21.74 8.36
N TYR A 149 -16.06 -21.91 9.02
CA TYR A 149 -16.15 -21.90 10.47
C TYR A 149 -17.24 -22.86 10.95
N ILE A 150 -17.10 -23.36 12.17
CA ILE A 150 -18.12 -24.15 12.85
C ILE A 150 -18.77 -23.28 13.92
N PRO A 151 -20.07 -22.97 13.83
CA PRO A 151 -20.76 -22.12 14.79
C PRO A 151 -20.72 -22.69 16.22
N HIS A 152 -20.65 -21.79 17.20
CA HIS A 152 -20.95 -22.12 18.59
C HIS A 152 -22.33 -21.59 18.98
N LYS A 153 -22.45 -20.28 19.13
CA LYS A 153 -23.73 -19.59 19.43
C LYS A 153 -24.13 -18.58 18.35
N LYS A 154 -23.19 -18.22 17.49
CA LYS A 154 -23.31 -17.14 16.51
C LYS A 154 -23.09 -17.68 15.09
N ILE A 155 -23.95 -17.27 14.16
CA ILE A 155 -23.73 -17.35 12.72
C ILE A 155 -23.41 -15.96 12.22
N VAL A 156 -22.44 -15.85 11.31
CA VAL A 156 -22.09 -14.59 10.67
C VAL A 156 -22.88 -14.39 9.38
N GLY A 157 -23.28 -13.15 9.09
CA GLY A 157 -23.79 -12.82 7.75
C GLY A 157 -22.74 -13.15 6.68
N LEU A 158 -23.14 -13.84 5.61
CA LEU A 158 -22.21 -14.36 4.58
C LEU A 158 -21.30 -13.27 3.99
N SER A 159 -21.84 -12.07 3.75
CA SER A 159 -21.06 -10.95 3.25
C SER A 159 -19.88 -10.55 4.15
N LYS A 160 -19.94 -10.86 5.45
CA LYS A 160 -18.90 -10.49 6.42
C LYS A 160 -17.66 -11.36 6.34
N LEU A 161 -17.74 -12.60 5.88
CA LEU A 161 -16.55 -13.40 5.59
C LEU A 161 -15.75 -12.76 4.46
N ALA A 162 -16.44 -12.39 3.37
CA ALA A 162 -15.82 -11.69 2.25
C ALA A 162 -15.27 -10.30 2.64
N ARG A 163 -16.02 -9.51 3.43
CA ARG A 163 -15.54 -8.21 3.93
C ARG A 163 -14.33 -8.34 4.85
N THR A 164 -14.29 -9.37 5.69
CA THR A 164 -13.12 -9.66 6.54
C THR A 164 -11.88 -9.90 5.67
N LEU A 165 -11.98 -10.76 4.66
CA LEU A 165 -10.87 -11.01 3.74
C LEU A 165 -10.42 -9.73 3.02
N GLU A 166 -11.38 -8.95 2.51
CA GLU A 166 -11.09 -7.68 1.84
C GLU A 166 -10.36 -6.69 2.77
N THR A 167 -10.85 -6.49 4.00
CA THR A 167 -10.27 -5.55 4.96
C THR A 167 -8.81 -5.85 5.28
N PHE A 168 -8.45 -7.13 5.39
CA PHE A 168 -7.06 -7.53 5.63
C PHE A 168 -6.22 -7.58 4.36
N SER A 169 -6.82 -7.76 3.18
CA SER A 169 -6.10 -7.81 1.90
C SER A 169 -5.80 -6.44 1.30
N ARG A 170 -6.63 -5.42 1.59
CA ARG A 170 -6.51 -4.04 1.11
C ARG A 170 -5.45 -3.23 1.88
N ARG A 171 -4.25 -3.79 1.97
CA ARG A 171 -3.06 -3.26 2.65
C ARG A 171 -1.79 -3.69 1.90
N LEU A 172 -0.64 -3.16 2.30
CA LEU A 172 0.65 -3.78 1.98
C LEU A 172 0.81 -5.04 2.85
N GLN A 173 1.02 -6.19 2.21
CA GLN A 173 0.92 -7.47 2.89
C GLN A 173 1.91 -8.53 2.40
N ASN A 174 1.99 -9.59 3.19
CA ASN A 174 2.33 -10.94 2.74
C ASN A 174 1.10 -11.86 2.91
N GLN A 175 1.02 -12.93 2.11
CA GLN A 175 -0.18 -13.78 2.02
C GLN A 175 -0.44 -14.54 3.34
N GLU A 176 0.63 -14.93 4.02
CA GLU A 176 0.63 -15.62 5.31
C GLU A 176 -0.03 -14.77 6.39
N ARG A 177 0.29 -13.47 6.44
CA ARG A 177 -0.28 -12.52 7.41
C ARG A 177 -1.76 -12.30 7.15
N ILE A 178 -2.20 -12.13 5.90
CA ILE A 178 -3.64 -12.06 5.57
C ILE A 178 -4.34 -13.32 6.08
N THR A 179 -3.79 -14.50 5.78
CA THR A 179 -4.37 -15.80 6.18
C THR A 179 -4.55 -15.89 7.70
N ASN A 180 -3.52 -15.50 8.46
CA ASN A 180 -3.57 -15.48 9.91
C ASN A 180 -4.58 -14.46 10.45
N GLN A 181 -4.51 -13.21 9.99
CA GLN A 181 -5.37 -12.13 10.45
C GLN A 181 -6.86 -12.42 10.22
N VAL A 182 -7.21 -12.97 9.06
CA VAL A 182 -8.59 -13.37 8.76
C VAL A 182 -9.06 -14.47 9.71
N ALA A 183 -8.26 -15.52 9.90
CA ALA A 183 -8.64 -16.64 10.76
C ALA A 183 -8.78 -16.20 12.24
N ASP A 184 -7.80 -15.45 12.73
CA ASP A 184 -7.75 -15.00 14.13
C ASP A 184 -8.90 -14.01 14.40
N TYR A 185 -9.17 -13.05 13.50
CA TYR A 185 -10.29 -12.11 13.63
C TYR A 185 -11.65 -12.80 13.63
N LEU A 186 -11.88 -13.78 12.75
CA LEU A 186 -13.13 -14.55 12.73
C LEU A 186 -13.28 -15.39 14.01
N GLN A 187 -12.21 -16.00 14.48
CA GLN A 187 -12.22 -16.81 15.69
C GLN A 187 -12.58 -15.97 16.92
N GLU A 188 -12.02 -14.76 17.04
CA GLU A 188 -12.30 -13.83 18.13
C GLU A 188 -13.73 -13.28 18.09
N ASN A 189 -14.20 -12.83 16.93
CA ASN A 189 -15.50 -12.16 16.83
C ASN A 189 -16.70 -13.13 16.85
N LEU A 190 -16.52 -14.35 16.33
CA LEU A 190 -17.58 -15.35 16.28
C LEU A 190 -17.59 -16.29 17.49
N GLU A 191 -16.47 -16.36 18.23
CA GLU A 191 -16.24 -17.37 19.27
C GLU A 191 -16.56 -18.78 18.73
N ALA A 192 -16.19 -19.01 17.47
CA ALA A 192 -16.51 -20.22 16.74
C ALA A 192 -15.86 -21.45 17.39
N LYS A 193 -16.47 -22.62 17.22
CA LYS A 193 -15.88 -23.89 17.65
C LYS A 193 -14.59 -24.20 16.87
N GLY A 194 -14.46 -23.65 15.67
CA GLY A 194 -13.24 -23.63 14.89
C GLY A 194 -13.38 -22.77 13.64
N VAL A 195 -12.25 -22.31 13.10
CA VAL A 195 -12.15 -21.53 11.87
C VAL A 195 -11.06 -22.13 10.99
N ALA A 196 -11.29 -22.18 9.68
CA ALA A 196 -10.30 -22.55 8.70
C ALA A 196 -10.26 -21.51 7.58
N VAL A 197 -9.06 -21.02 7.26
CA VAL A 197 -8.83 -20.11 6.14
C VAL A 197 -7.75 -20.73 5.26
N VAL A 198 -8.02 -20.84 3.97
CA VAL A 198 -7.04 -21.19 2.95
C VAL A 198 -7.06 -20.09 1.89
N LEU A 199 -5.91 -19.51 1.57
CA LEU A 199 -5.77 -18.58 0.46
C LEU A 199 -4.92 -19.24 -0.62
N LYS A 200 -5.32 -19.08 -1.88
CA LYS A 200 -4.55 -19.48 -3.06
C LYS A 200 -4.39 -18.26 -3.95
N ALA A 201 -3.17 -17.83 -4.21
CA ALA A 201 -2.91 -16.62 -5.00
C ALA A 201 -1.69 -16.73 -5.91
N ARG A 202 -1.74 -15.88 -6.94
CA ARG A 202 -0.68 -15.58 -7.89
C ARG A 202 0.01 -14.27 -7.50
N HIS A 203 1.31 -14.19 -7.70
CA HIS A 203 2.14 -13.09 -7.22
C HIS A 203 2.89 -12.43 -8.37
N LEU A 204 2.51 -11.20 -8.76
CA LEU A 204 3.17 -10.52 -9.87
C LEU A 204 4.64 -10.23 -9.58
N CYS A 205 5.03 -10.10 -8.32
CA CYS A 205 6.43 -9.95 -7.92
C CYS A 205 7.33 -11.14 -8.32
N MET A 206 6.74 -12.31 -8.59
CA MET A 206 7.42 -13.51 -9.11
C MET A 206 7.12 -13.75 -10.59
N GLU A 207 5.92 -13.42 -11.06
CA GLU A 207 5.49 -13.72 -12.43
C GLU A 207 6.08 -12.78 -13.48
N MET A 208 6.07 -11.46 -13.22
CA MET A 208 6.46 -10.47 -14.24
C MET A 208 7.93 -10.05 -14.14
N ARG A 209 8.61 -10.41 -13.04
CA ARG A 209 10.01 -10.04 -12.76
C ARG A 209 10.73 -11.11 -11.94
N GLY A 210 12.05 -10.95 -11.79
CA GLY A 210 12.86 -11.89 -11.03
C GLY A 210 12.85 -13.28 -11.69
N VAL A 211 12.31 -14.27 -10.98
CA VAL A 211 12.25 -15.68 -11.42
C VAL A 211 11.31 -15.93 -12.61
N LYS A 212 10.32 -15.05 -12.84
CA LYS A 212 9.40 -15.08 -13.99
C LYS A 212 8.63 -16.39 -14.17
N THR A 213 8.14 -16.96 -13.08
CA THR A 213 7.39 -18.23 -13.10
C THR A 213 5.90 -17.95 -13.29
N SER A 214 5.40 -18.08 -14.51
CA SER A 214 3.96 -17.92 -14.79
C SER A 214 3.12 -19.05 -14.18
N ASP A 215 1.86 -18.74 -13.86
CA ASP A 215 0.83 -19.68 -13.40
C ASP A 215 1.14 -20.46 -12.11
N THR A 216 2.19 -20.06 -11.38
CA THR A 216 2.48 -20.58 -10.05
C THR A 216 1.51 -20.01 -9.02
N ASN A 217 1.00 -20.89 -8.17
CA ASN A 217 0.09 -20.51 -7.09
C ASN A 217 0.73 -20.80 -5.74
N THR A 218 0.70 -19.83 -4.84
CA THR A 218 1.08 -20.00 -3.43
C THR A 218 -0.18 -20.29 -2.64
N VAL A 219 -0.17 -21.37 -1.85
CA VAL A 219 -1.26 -21.73 -0.95
C VAL A 219 -0.81 -21.54 0.50
N THR A 220 -1.59 -20.79 1.26
CA THR A 220 -1.40 -20.57 2.70
C THR A 220 -2.64 -21.01 3.44
N SER A 221 -2.48 -21.52 4.66
CA SER A 221 -3.62 -21.95 5.47
C SER A 221 -3.44 -21.69 6.95
N LYS A 222 -4.52 -21.34 7.65
CA LYS A 222 -4.58 -21.24 9.10
C LYS A 222 -5.83 -21.98 9.60
N LEU A 223 -5.61 -22.98 10.46
CA LEU A 223 -6.65 -23.82 11.05
C LEU A 223 -6.69 -23.61 12.56
N LEU A 224 -7.89 -23.41 13.09
CA LEU A 224 -8.18 -23.13 14.51
C LEU A 224 -9.30 -24.02 15.01
N GLY A 225 -9.35 -24.26 16.33
CA GLY A 225 -10.40 -25.07 16.95
C GLY A 225 -10.50 -26.49 16.37
N TYR A 226 -11.72 -26.95 16.08
CA TYR A 226 -11.95 -28.30 15.53
C TYR A 226 -11.21 -28.56 14.21
N PHE A 227 -11.05 -27.57 13.32
CA PHE A 227 -10.28 -27.76 12.08
C PHE A 227 -8.80 -28.11 12.32
N LYS A 228 -8.24 -27.72 13.48
CA LYS A 228 -6.87 -28.08 13.85
C LYS A 228 -6.81 -29.40 14.64
N LYS A 229 -7.83 -29.67 15.46
CA LYS A 229 -7.84 -30.78 16.43
C LYS A 229 -8.43 -32.08 15.87
N ASP A 230 -9.41 -32.01 14.97
CA ASP A 230 -10.06 -33.18 14.37
C ASP A 230 -9.66 -33.29 12.89
N GLU A 231 -9.01 -34.40 12.55
CA GLU A 231 -8.59 -34.69 11.19
C GLU A 231 -9.76 -34.87 10.23
N ARG A 232 -10.90 -35.40 10.69
CA ARG A 232 -12.08 -35.66 9.85
C ARG A 232 -12.70 -34.34 9.41
N THR A 233 -12.88 -33.41 10.34
CA THR A 233 -13.35 -32.04 10.05
C THR A 233 -12.41 -31.32 9.08
N ARG A 234 -11.10 -31.47 9.26
CA ARG A 234 -10.11 -30.89 8.35
C ARG A 234 -10.19 -31.52 6.95
N ALA A 235 -10.31 -32.83 6.86
CA ALA A 235 -10.40 -33.56 5.61
C ALA A 235 -11.66 -33.20 4.83
N GLU A 236 -12.81 -33.07 5.51
CA GLU A 236 -14.07 -32.62 4.92
C GLU A 236 -13.92 -31.24 4.27
N PHE A 237 -13.37 -30.25 4.99
CA PHE A 237 -13.12 -28.92 4.44
C PHE A 237 -12.17 -28.93 3.23
N LEU A 238 -11.07 -29.68 3.31
CA LEU A 238 -10.13 -29.78 2.20
C LEU A 238 -10.76 -30.45 0.97
N ASN A 239 -11.64 -31.44 1.17
CA ASN A 239 -12.40 -32.08 0.10
C ASN A 239 -13.39 -31.12 -0.55
N LEU A 240 -14.09 -30.29 0.23
CA LEU A 240 -14.99 -29.25 -0.30
C LEU A 240 -14.24 -28.23 -1.17
N ILE A 241 -13.02 -27.83 -0.78
CA ILE A 241 -12.17 -26.95 -1.60
C ILE A 241 -11.66 -27.67 -2.86
N GLY A 242 -11.27 -28.94 -2.74
CA GLY A 242 -10.71 -29.73 -3.84
C GLY A 242 -11.71 -30.04 -4.94
N ASN A 243 -12.94 -30.43 -4.57
CA ASN A 243 -13.99 -30.86 -5.49
C ASN A 243 -14.74 -29.70 -6.17
N HIS A 244 -14.58 -28.46 -5.69
CA HIS A 244 -15.16 -27.27 -6.32
C HIS A 244 -14.43 -26.85 -7.61
N ARG A 245 -13.36 -27.54 -8.01
CA ARG A 245 -12.66 -27.28 -9.27
C ARG A 245 -13.40 -27.94 -10.44
N ASN A 246 -14.47 -27.29 -10.91
CA ASN A 246 -15.01 -27.48 -12.27
C ASN A 246 -14.56 -26.33 -13.16
#